data_AF-A0AAN5CML8-F1
#
_entry.id   AF-A0AAN5CML8-F1
#
_cell.length_a   1.000
_cell.length_b   1.000
_cell.length_c   1.000
_cell.angle_alpha   90.00
_cell.angle_beta   90.00
_cell.angle_gamma   90.00
#
_symmetry.space_group_name_H-M   'P 1'
#
loop_
_entity.id
_entity.type
_entity.pdbx_description
1 polymer ?
#
loop_
_entity_poly.entity_id
_entity_poly.type
_entity_poly.pdbx_seq_one_letter_code
_entity_poly.pdbx_strand_id
1 'polypeptide(L)'
;MVSIYIICQLITRDLIFGEEFLFESNDSIFPEFYFYGTHYYFMYVQVFGVLLQSSNRFICVYLPFTRLHKAIEQIPIWALLLATFIVPAFPMIPMILRSRITFHRNLDGVVDLLIPTKVVQQNAIQGMVSTVFATVICSICYIVVIYKLARMRTDRHSLRDFKREKMLTIVGFAVFICLCVETVYYIFLASTSNEIVDKVRVYYVYPTILMAFVNPWMLFITNENMRKRALGIAVATTPENAVTLRTGPSPSVITK
;
A
#
# COMPACT_ATOMS: atom_id res chain seq x y z
N MET A 1 -5.43 -4.97 6.67
CA MET A 1 -4.06 -4.95 7.22
C MET A 1 -4.08 -5.19 8.73
N VAL A 2 -4.36 -4.17 9.55
CA VAL A 2 -4.28 -4.28 11.02
C VAL A 2 -5.18 -5.39 11.57
N SER A 3 -6.44 -5.48 11.12
CA SER A 3 -7.35 -6.54 11.57
C SER A 3 -6.88 -7.95 11.20
N ILE A 4 -6.30 -8.12 9.99
CA ILE A 4 -5.76 -9.42 9.55
C ILE A 4 -4.53 -9.78 10.39
N TYR A 5 -3.63 -8.82 10.62
CA TYR A 5 -2.47 -9.01 11.50
C TYR A 5 -2.89 -9.38 12.92
N ILE A 6 -3.90 -8.72 13.49
CA ILE A 6 -4.44 -9.04 14.82
C ILE A 6 -5.02 -10.46 14.82
N ILE A 7 -5.87 -10.82 13.86
CA ILE A 7 -6.43 -12.18 13.76
C ILE A 7 -5.31 -13.23 13.67
N CYS A 8 -4.29 -12.96 12.86
CA CYS A 8 -3.10 -13.79 12.75
C CYS A 8 -2.38 -13.95 14.09
N GLN A 9 -2.19 -12.85 14.84
CA GLN A 9 -1.62 -12.88 16.19
C GLN A 9 -2.51 -13.65 17.18
N LEU A 10 -3.83 -13.50 17.12
CA LEU A 10 -4.75 -14.28 17.96
C LEU A 10 -4.61 -15.79 17.71
N ILE A 11 -4.42 -16.20 16.46
CA ILE A 11 -4.23 -17.61 16.10
C ILE A 11 -2.89 -18.16 16.61
N THR A 12 -1.80 -17.42 16.41
CA THR A 12 -0.45 -17.94 16.69
C THR A 12 0.07 -17.65 18.09
N ARG A 13 -0.31 -16.52 18.69
CA ARG A 13 0.15 -16.08 20.01
C ARG A 13 -0.83 -16.42 21.12
N ASP A 14 -2.12 -16.19 20.88
CA ASP A 14 -3.17 -16.48 21.87
C ASP A 14 -3.70 -17.92 21.75
N LEU A 15 -3.16 -18.70 20.81
CA LEU A 15 -3.39 -20.13 20.66
C LEU A 15 -4.87 -20.49 20.64
N ILE A 16 -5.70 -19.70 19.94
CA ILE A 16 -7.16 -19.91 19.90
C ILE A 16 -7.54 -21.33 19.42
N PHE A 17 -6.73 -21.93 18.55
CA PHE A 17 -6.92 -23.30 18.05
C PHE A 17 -6.05 -24.35 18.76
N GLY A 18 -5.31 -23.96 19.79
CA GLY A 18 -4.36 -24.81 20.52
C GLY A 18 -2.99 -24.94 19.84
N GLU A 19 -1.99 -25.36 20.62
CA GLU A 19 -0.63 -25.59 20.12
C GLU A 19 -0.55 -26.80 19.18
N GLU A 20 -1.38 -27.82 19.41
CA GLU A 20 -1.43 -29.03 18.58
C GLU A 20 -1.74 -28.69 17.12
N PHE A 21 -2.71 -27.80 16.88
CA PHE A 21 -3.03 -27.31 15.54
C PHE A 21 -1.82 -26.67 14.85
N LEU A 22 -1.04 -25.86 15.56
CA LEU A 22 0.14 -25.21 14.98
C LEU A 22 1.23 -26.22 14.64
N PHE A 23 1.47 -27.22 15.51
CA PHE A 23 2.48 -28.23 15.24
C PHE A 23 2.06 -29.23 14.15
N GLU A 24 0.79 -29.62 14.08
CA GLU A 24 0.26 -30.43 12.97
C GLU A 24 0.34 -29.66 11.64
N SER A 25 0.21 -28.33 11.68
CA SER A 25 0.30 -27.50 10.49
C SER A 25 1.72 -27.42 9.90
N ASN A 26 2.77 -27.87 10.61
CA ASN A 26 4.16 -27.81 10.14
C ASN A 26 4.43 -28.61 8.86
N ASP A 27 3.67 -29.68 8.61
CA ASP A 27 3.79 -30.47 7.38
C ASP A 27 3.00 -29.87 6.20
N SER A 28 2.24 -28.79 6.46
CA SER A 28 1.44 -28.07 5.47
C SER A 28 2.10 -26.75 5.03
N ILE A 29 1.48 -26.04 4.09
CA ILE A 29 1.94 -24.71 3.62
C ILE A 29 1.55 -23.56 4.57
N PHE A 30 0.85 -23.87 5.67
CA PHE A 30 0.27 -22.88 6.57
C PHE A 30 1.33 -21.96 7.23
N PRO A 31 2.46 -22.46 7.77
CA PRO A 31 3.48 -21.60 8.38
C PRO A 31 4.07 -20.59 7.38
N GLU A 32 4.35 -21.03 6.14
CA GLU A 32 4.85 -20.17 5.08
C GLU A 32 3.80 -19.14 4.67
N PHE A 33 2.56 -19.58 4.43
CA PHE A 33 1.47 -18.68 4.07
C PHE A 33 1.21 -17.63 5.16
N TYR A 34 1.27 -18.03 6.43
CA TYR A 34 1.17 -17.13 7.57
C TYR A 34 2.30 -16.09 7.55
N PHE A 35 3.55 -16.52 7.47
CA PHE A 35 4.71 -15.61 7.51
C PHE A 35 4.70 -14.63 6.34
N TYR A 36 4.62 -15.13 5.12
CA TYR A 36 4.66 -14.30 3.92
C TYR A 36 3.38 -13.49 3.74
N GLY A 37 2.22 -14.04 4.05
CA GLY A 37 0.94 -13.35 3.97
C GLY A 37 0.80 -12.18 4.95
N THR A 38 1.39 -12.29 6.15
CA THR A 38 1.28 -11.24 7.17
C THR A 38 2.35 -10.15 7.05
N HIS A 39 3.53 -10.47 6.53
CA HIS A 39 4.64 -9.52 6.46
C HIS A 39 4.89 -9.04 5.03
N TYR A 40 5.16 -9.95 4.10
CA TYR A 40 5.61 -9.62 2.75
C TYR A 40 4.47 -9.23 1.81
N TYR A 41 3.32 -9.90 1.90
CA TYR A 41 2.17 -9.60 1.03
C TYR A 41 1.76 -8.14 1.14
N PHE A 42 1.59 -7.67 2.37
CA PHE A 42 1.15 -6.32 2.62
C PHE A 42 2.18 -5.27 2.23
N MET A 43 3.46 -5.55 2.47
CA MET A 43 4.55 -4.75 1.95
C MET A 43 4.44 -4.61 0.43
N TYR A 44 4.28 -5.71 -0.31
CA TYR A 44 4.13 -5.66 -1.77
C TYR A 44 2.87 -4.92 -2.22
N VAL A 45 1.75 -5.10 -1.54
CA VAL A 45 0.50 -4.37 -1.84
C VAL A 45 0.69 -2.87 -1.65
N GLN A 46 1.39 -2.45 -0.60
CA GLN A 46 1.68 -1.05 -0.34
C GLN A 46 2.61 -0.47 -1.40
N VAL A 47 3.75 -1.12 -1.67
CA VAL A 47 4.72 -0.69 -2.69
C VAL A 47 4.05 -0.56 -4.06
N PHE A 48 3.24 -1.55 -4.46
CA PHE A 48 2.49 -1.50 -5.71
C PHE A 48 1.44 -0.38 -5.72
N GLY A 49 0.77 -0.14 -4.60
CA GLY A 49 -0.15 0.99 -4.43
C GLY A 49 0.53 2.34 -4.66
N VAL A 50 1.74 2.54 -4.11
CA VAL A 50 2.52 3.78 -4.33
C VAL A 50 2.91 3.93 -5.81
N LEU A 51 3.31 2.84 -6.46
CA LEU A 51 3.63 2.82 -7.89
C LEU A 51 2.42 3.22 -8.74
N LEU A 52 1.25 2.62 -8.49
CA LEU A 52 0.02 2.95 -9.19
C LEU A 52 -0.39 4.40 -8.96
N GLN A 53 -0.33 4.88 -7.72
CA GLN A 53 -0.66 6.26 -7.38
C GLN A 53 0.26 7.25 -8.09
N SER A 54 1.58 7.01 -8.06
CA SER A 54 2.58 7.87 -8.69
C SER A 54 2.45 7.88 -10.21
N SER A 55 2.20 6.71 -10.81
CA SER A 55 1.97 6.57 -12.26
C SER A 55 0.68 7.28 -12.70
N ASN A 56 -0.40 7.13 -11.94
CA ASN A 56 -1.66 7.81 -12.22
C ASN A 56 -1.49 9.34 -12.18
N ARG A 57 -0.74 9.86 -11.19
CA ARG A 57 -0.44 11.31 -11.11
C ARG A 57 0.41 11.77 -12.27
N PHE A 58 1.44 11.00 -12.64
CA PHE A 58 2.25 11.29 -13.82
C PHE A 58 1.37 11.43 -15.08
N ILE A 59 0.47 10.48 -15.32
CA ILE A 59 -0.37 10.47 -16.52
C ILE A 59 -1.37 11.63 -16.51
N CYS A 60 -2.02 11.90 -15.38
CA CYS A 60 -2.99 13.00 -15.26
C CYS A 60 -2.36 14.39 -15.44
N VAL A 61 -1.14 14.59 -14.91
CA VAL A 61 -0.50 15.92 -14.91
C VAL A 61 0.36 16.15 -16.16
N TYR A 62 1.08 15.13 -16.62
CA TYR A 62 2.01 15.27 -17.74
C TYR A 62 1.33 14.98 -19.09
N LEU A 63 0.38 14.04 -19.15
CA LEU A 63 -0.21 13.52 -20.40
C LEU A 63 -1.74 13.62 -20.47
N PRO A 64 -2.38 14.75 -20.10
CA PRO A 64 -3.84 14.85 -19.92
C PRO A 64 -4.68 14.57 -21.18
N PHE A 65 -4.12 14.69 -22.39
CA PHE A 65 -4.86 14.49 -23.64
C PHE A 65 -4.39 13.30 -24.49
N THR A 66 -3.54 12.44 -23.93
CA THR A 66 -3.00 11.30 -24.67
C THR A 66 -3.98 10.13 -24.75
N ARG A 67 -3.77 9.24 -25.72
CA ARG A 67 -4.51 7.96 -25.80
C ARG A 67 -4.33 7.10 -24.55
N LEU A 68 -3.17 7.18 -23.91
CA LEU A 68 -2.87 6.48 -22.66
C LEU A 68 -3.79 6.92 -21.52
N HIS A 69 -4.02 8.22 -21.37
CA HIS A 69 -4.93 8.74 -20.35
C HIS A 69 -6.36 8.20 -20.56
N LYS A 70 -6.87 8.26 -21.79
CA LYS A 70 -8.20 7.72 -22.14
C LYS A 70 -8.30 6.22 -21.87
N ALA A 71 -7.26 5.45 -22.19
CA ALA A 71 -7.24 4.01 -21.95
C ALA A 71 -7.32 3.67 -20.45
N ILE A 72 -6.63 4.44 -19.60
CA ILE A 72 -6.64 4.23 -18.14
C ILE A 72 -7.99 4.62 -17.53
N GLU A 73 -8.61 5.70 -17.99
CA GLU A 73 -9.95 6.10 -17.54
C GLU A 73 -11.03 5.07 -17.89
N GLN A 74 -10.83 4.28 -18.94
CA GLN A 74 -11.74 3.21 -19.34
C GLN A 74 -11.59 1.93 -18.51
N ILE A 75 -10.53 1.81 -17.70
CA ILE A 75 -10.33 0.62 -16.88
C ILE A 75 -11.41 0.59 -15.78
N PRO A 76 -12.20 -0.49 -15.69
CA PRO A 76 -13.23 -0.57 -14.68
C PRO A 76 -12.61 -0.73 -13.29
N ILE A 77 -13.26 -0.16 -12.28
CA ILE A 77 -12.72 -0.13 -10.91
C ILE A 77 -12.45 -1.53 -10.32
N TRP A 78 -13.25 -2.53 -10.72
CA TRP A 78 -13.06 -3.91 -10.27
C TRP A 78 -11.76 -4.51 -10.81
N ALA A 79 -11.33 -4.14 -12.02
CA ALA A 79 -10.08 -4.62 -12.59
C ALA A 79 -8.87 -4.00 -11.86
N LEU A 80 -8.95 -2.70 -11.50
CA LEU A 80 -7.93 -2.05 -10.67
C LEU A 80 -7.83 -2.68 -9.27
N LEU A 81 -8.99 -3.02 -8.69
CA LEU A 81 -9.07 -3.70 -7.40
C LEU A 81 -8.43 -5.09 -7.48
N LEU A 82 -8.80 -5.90 -8.47
CA LEU A 82 -8.17 -7.21 -8.69
C LEU A 82 -6.67 -7.10 -8.93
N ALA A 83 -6.22 -6.14 -9.74
CA ALA A 83 -4.80 -5.92 -9.99
C ALA A 83 -4.05 -5.59 -8.69
N THR A 84 -4.64 -4.81 -7.80
CA THR A 84 -4.02 -4.44 -6.52
C THR A 84 -3.90 -5.62 -5.55
N PHE A 85 -4.74 -6.65 -5.68
CA PHE A 85 -4.61 -7.86 -4.85
C PHE A 85 -3.75 -8.95 -5.51
N ILE A 86 -3.87 -9.14 -6.82
CA ILE A 86 -3.23 -10.24 -7.55
C ILE A 86 -1.77 -9.92 -7.89
N VAL A 87 -1.48 -8.72 -8.40
CA VAL A 87 -0.13 -8.37 -8.85
C VAL A 87 0.90 -8.47 -7.71
N PRO A 88 0.61 -7.95 -6.50
CA PRO A 88 1.50 -8.09 -5.35
C PRO A 88 1.70 -9.52 -4.82
N ALA A 89 0.87 -10.48 -5.23
CA ALA A 89 1.02 -11.87 -4.81
C ALA A 89 2.11 -12.61 -5.60
N PHE A 90 2.40 -12.21 -6.86
CA PHE A 90 3.37 -12.91 -7.71
C PHE A 90 4.78 -13.02 -7.09
N PRO A 91 5.36 -11.95 -6.50
CA PRO A 91 6.68 -12.05 -5.86
C PRO A 91 6.73 -13.04 -4.69
N MET A 92 5.60 -13.36 -4.06
CA MET A 92 5.55 -14.28 -2.92
C MET A 92 5.58 -15.75 -3.32
N ILE A 93 5.08 -16.10 -4.51
CA ILE A 93 5.04 -17.49 -4.99
C ILE A 93 6.42 -18.15 -4.87
N PRO A 94 7.52 -17.59 -5.42
CA PRO A 94 8.84 -18.20 -5.27
C PRO A 94 9.36 -18.20 -3.83
N MET A 95 8.90 -17.29 -2.97
CA MET A 95 9.31 -17.26 -1.56
C MET A 95 8.71 -18.44 -0.79
N ILE A 96 7.40 -18.68 -0.97
CA ILE A 96 6.67 -19.78 -0.33
C ILE A 96 7.23 -21.14 -0.79
N LEU A 97 7.55 -21.28 -2.08
CA LEU A 97 8.05 -22.55 -2.63
C LEU A 97 9.49 -22.89 -2.21
N ARG A 98 10.30 -21.91 -1.78
CA ARG A 98 11.73 -22.09 -1.46
C ARG A 98 12.02 -22.26 0.03
N SER A 99 11.10 -21.84 0.87
CA SER A 99 11.31 -21.74 2.31
C SER A 99 10.70 -22.94 3.04
N ARG A 100 11.33 -23.31 4.16
CA ARG A 100 10.82 -24.27 5.13
C ARG A 100 10.69 -23.49 6.43
N ILE A 101 9.48 -23.11 6.79
CA ILE A 101 9.19 -22.36 8.00
C ILE A 101 8.38 -23.28 8.90
N THR A 102 8.76 -23.39 10.17
CA THR A 102 8.08 -24.28 11.11
C THR A 102 7.83 -23.59 12.43
N PHE A 103 6.72 -23.96 13.08
CA PHE A 103 6.45 -23.61 14.47
C PHE A 103 7.29 -24.51 15.39
N HIS A 104 7.98 -23.88 16.34
CA HIS A 104 8.77 -24.57 17.36
C HIS A 104 8.55 -23.93 18.73
N ARG A 105 8.94 -24.64 19.79
CA ARG A 105 8.89 -24.14 21.15
C ARG A 105 10.21 -23.50 21.52
N ASN A 106 10.21 -22.20 21.83
CA ASN A 106 11.41 -21.53 22.32
C ASN A 106 11.79 -22.02 23.72
N LEU A 107 13.00 -21.63 24.18
CA LEU A 107 13.53 -21.97 25.51
C LEU A 107 12.61 -21.55 26.66
N ASP A 108 11.78 -20.53 26.44
CA ASP A 108 10.80 -20.01 27.40
C ASP A 108 9.46 -20.76 27.37
N GLY A 109 9.35 -21.85 26.59
CA GLY A 109 8.11 -22.64 26.47
C GLY A 109 7.07 -22.06 25.51
N VAL A 110 7.32 -20.89 24.92
CA VAL A 110 6.42 -20.18 24.01
C VAL A 110 6.57 -20.71 22.58
N VAL A 111 5.46 -20.88 21.86
CA VAL A 111 5.46 -21.25 20.44
C VAL A 111 5.88 -20.04 19.59
N ASP A 112 6.90 -20.23 18.75
CA ASP A 112 7.44 -19.21 17.86
C ASP A 112 7.79 -19.78 16.48
N LEU A 113 7.96 -18.89 15.50
CA LEU A 113 8.32 -19.25 14.14
C LEU A 113 9.83 -19.45 14.00
N LEU A 114 10.26 -20.67 13.71
CA LEU A 114 11.63 -20.96 13.34
C LEU A 114 11.84 -20.62 11.86
N ILE A 115 12.43 -19.45 11.63
CA ILE A 115 12.75 -18.96 10.29
C ILE A 115 14.27 -18.98 10.13
N PRO A 116 14.82 -19.76 9.18
CA PRO A 116 16.26 -19.78 8.94
C PRO A 116 16.79 -18.40 8.53
N THR A 117 17.87 -17.94 9.15
CA THR A 117 18.42 -16.60 8.89
C THR A 117 18.80 -16.38 7.41
N LYS A 118 19.21 -17.44 6.71
CA LYS A 118 19.46 -17.42 5.26
C LYS A 118 18.21 -17.06 4.46
N VAL A 119 17.04 -17.57 4.86
CA VAL A 119 15.75 -17.28 4.22
C VAL A 119 15.37 -15.82 4.48
N VAL A 120 15.53 -15.35 5.73
CA VAL A 120 15.29 -13.94 6.09
C VAL A 120 16.15 -13.00 5.24
N GLN A 121 17.45 -13.30 5.11
CA GLN A 121 18.38 -12.48 4.33
C GLN A 121 18.01 -12.45 2.83
N GLN A 122 17.65 -13.61 2.25
CA GLN A 122 17.19 -13.67 0.85
C GLN A 122 15.90 -12.88 0.63
N ASN A 123 14.95 -12.99 1.55
CA ASN A 123 13.70 -12.22 1.49
C ASN A 123 13.97 -10.71 1.64
N ALA A 124 14.92 -10.32 2.49
CA ALA A 124 15.33 -8.92 2.65
C ALA A 124 15.94 -8.35 1.37
N ILE A 125 16.79 -9.12 0.67
CA ILE A 125 17.33 -8.74 -0.65
C ILE A 125 16.21 -8.57 -1.67
N GLN A 126 15.23 -9.49 -1.71
CA GLN A 126 14.10 -9.38 -2.62
C GLN A 126 13.22 -8.17 -2.31
N GLY A 127 12.99 -7.89 -1.03
CA GLY A 127 12.30 -6.68 -0.56
C GLY A 127 13.05 -5.40 -0.95
N MET A 128 14.39 -5.39 -0.81
CA MET A 128 15.26 -4.30 -1.24
C MET A 128 15.15 -4.05 -2.74
N VAL A 129 15.30 -5.08 -3.57
CA VAL A 129 15.20 -4.93 -5.04
C VAL A 129 13.85 -4.33 -5.43
N SER A 130 12.77 -4.81 -4.82
CA SER A 130 11.41 -4.36 -5.13
C SER A 130 11.16 -2.91 -4.71
N THR A 131 11.60 -2.53 -3.51
CA THR A 131 11.43 -1.17 -2.98
C THR A 131 12.34 -0.16 -3.68
N VAL A 132 13.59 -0.51 -3.98
CA VAL A 132 14.51 0.33 -4.77
C VAL A 132 13.93 0.58 -6.16
N PHE A 133 13.48 -0.47 -6.85
CA PHE A 133 12.86 -0.34 -8.16
C PHE A 133 11.64 0.59 -8.12
N ALA A 134 10.75 0.40 -7.14
CA ALA A 134 9.58 1.25 -6.96
C ALA A 134 9.97 2.71 -6.68
N THR A 135 10.96 2.94 -5.81
CA THR A 135 11.44 4.27 -5.44
C THR A 135 12.05 5.01 -6.63
N VAL A 136 12.82 4.33 -7.49
CA VAL A 136 13.38 4.95 -8.71
C VAL A 136 12.26 5.43 -9.64
N ILE A 137 11.27 4.57 -9.93
CA ILE A 137 10.14 4.92 -10.81
C ILE A 137 9.32 6.07 -10.21
N CYS A 138 8.98 5.98 -8.92
CA CYS A 138 8.23 7.02 -8.23
C CYS A 138 9.00 8.35 -8.21
N SER A 139 10.32 8.32 -8.00
CA SER A 139 11.18 9.52 -8.03
C SER A 139 11.08 10.23 -9.38
N ILE A 140 11.21 9.49 -10.49
CA ILE A 140 11.08 10.03 -11.84
C ILE A 140 9.69 10.65 -12.03
N CYS A 141 8.63 9.94 -11.63
CA CYS A 141 7.25 10.45 -11.74
C CYS A 141 7.08 11.76 -10.97
N TYR A 142 7.51 11.84 -9.72
CA TYR A 142 7.35 13.04 -8.90
C TYR A 142 8.19 14.21 -9.38
N ILE A 143 9.42 13.99 -9.85
CA ILE A 143 10.25 15.05 -10.44
C ILE A 143 9.51 15.70 -11.62
N VAL A 144 8.98 14.88 -12.54
CA VAL A 144 8.24 15.38 -13.71
C VAL A 144 6.94 16.10 -13.31
N VAL A 145 6.17 15.50 -12.39
CA VAL A 145 4.91 16.08 -11.90
C VAL A 145 5.16 17.43 -11.23
N ILE A 146 6.16 17.53 -10.34
CA ILE A 146 6.50 18.77 -9.64
C ILE A 146 6.98 19.83 -10.62
N TYR A 147 7.84 19.48 -11.58
CA TYR A 147 8.30 20.39 -12.63
C TYR A 147 7.13 20.96 -13.45
N LYS A 148 6.22 20.08 -13.89
CA LYS A 148 5.03 20.49 -14.66
C LYS A 148 4.07 21.34 -13.84
N LEU A 149 3.85 20.97 -12.58
CA LEU A 149 3.00 21.72 -11.65
C LEU A 149 3.57 23.11 -11.38
N ALA A 150 4.89 23.25 -11.20
CA ALA A 150 5.55 24.54 -11.03
C ALA A 150 5.35 25.45 -12.25
N ARG A 151 5.36 24.90 -13.47
CA ARG A 151 5.08 25.66 -14.70
C ARG A 151 3.61 26.09 -14.82
N MET A 152 2.68 25.25 -14.39
CA MET A 152 1.24 25.56 -14.39
C MET A 152 0.85 26.65 -13.37
N ARG A 153 1.66 26.87 -12.32
CA ARG A 153 1.43 27.94 -11.34
C ARG A 153 1.39 29.34 -11.98
N THR A 154 2.08 29.52 -13.10
CA THR A 154 2.17 30.80 -13.83
C THR A 154 0.91 31.09 -14.64
N ASP A 155 0.13 30.07 -15.01
CA ASP A 155 -1.10 30.22 -15.78
C ASP A 155 -2.29 30.49 -14.85
N ARG A 156 -2.79 31.74 -14.85
CA ARG A 156 -3.87 32.21 -13.96
C ARG A 156 -5.23 31.53 -14.19
N HIS A 157 -5.45 30.86 -15.32
CA HIS A 157 -6.79 30.45 -15.77
C HIS A 157 -7.40 29.24 -15.03
N SER A 158 -6.66 28.51 -14.18
CA SER A 158 -7.26 27.44 -13.37
C SER A 158 -6.64 27.28 -11.98
N LEU A 159 -6.80 28.29 -11.13
CA LEU A 159 -6.37 28.25 -9.73
C LEU A 159 -7.06 27.15 -8.90
N ARG A 160 -8.30 26.77 -9.26
CA ARG A 160 -9.06 25.73 -8.52
C ARG A 160 -8.54 24.33 -8.85
N ASP A 161 -8.36 24.01 -10.12
CA ASP A 161 -7.83 22.69 -10.51
C ASP A 161 -6.38 22.57 -10.08
N PHE A 162 -5.59 23.65 -10.16
CA PHE A 162 -4.24 23.70 -9.62
C PHE A 162 -4.19 23.38 -8.11
N LYS A 163 -5.07 23.98 -7.29
CA LYS A 163 -5.14 23.67 -5.86
C LYS A 163 -5.46 22.20 -5.60
N ARG A 164 -6.40 21.63 -6.36
CA ARG A 164 -6.78 20.21 -6.26
C ARG A 164 -5.63 19.28 -6.63
N GLU A 165 -4.98 19.51 -7.77
CA GLU A 165 -3.84 18.70 -8.22
C GLU A 165 -2.62 18.85 -7.30
N LYS A 166 -2.35 20.06 -6.79
CA LYS A 166 -1.32 20.29 -5.77
C LYS A 166 -1.58 19.46 -4.52
N MET A 167 -2.81 19.48 -4.02
CA MET A 167 -3.20 18.75 -2.83
C MET A 167 -3.01 17.23 -3.01
N LEU A 168 -3.50 16.68 -4.13
CA LEU A 168 -3.35 15.26 -4.46
C LEU A 168 -1.87 14.86 -4.63
N THR A 169 -1.05 15.76 -5.19
CA THR A 169 0.40 15.56 -5.33
C THR A 169 1.09 15.56 -3.97
N ILE A 170 0.71 16.43 -3.03
CA ILE A 170 1.27 16.46 -1.66
C ILE A 170 0.94 15.16 -0.91
N VAL A 171 -0.30 14.67 -1.01
CA VAL A 171 -0.70 13.39 -0.40
C VAL A 171 0.15 12.25 -0.95
N GLY A 172 0.27 12.16 -2.28
CA GLY A 172 1.11 11.13 -2.90
C GLY A 172 2.59 11.26 -2.55
N PHE A 173 3.11 12.48 -2.47
CA PHE A 173 4.50 12.72 -2.13
C PHE A 173 4.84 12.28 -0.69
N ALA A 174 3.93 12.47 0.27
CA ALA A 174 4.12 11.97 1.62
C ALA A 174 4.22 10.43 1.67
N VAL A 175 3.38 9.75 0.90
CA VAL A 175 3.43 8.28 0.76
C VAL A 175 4.74 7.83 0.11
N PHE A 176 5.24 8.60 -0.87
CA PHE A 176 6.54 8.35 -1.46
C PHE A 176 7.70 8.52 -0.47
N ILE A 177 7.65 9.50 0.44
CA ILE A 177 8.64 9.62 1.52
C ILE A 177 8.64 8.36 2.39
N CYS A 178 7.46 7.82 2.72
CA CYS A 178 7.36 6.58 3.48
C CYS A 178 7.95 5.38 2.72
N LEU A 179 7.74 5.30 1.39
CA LEU A 179 8.40 4.32 0.54
C LEU A 179 9.94 4.48 0.56
N CYS A 180 10.47 5.70 0.60
CA CYS A 180 11.91 5.93 0.74
C CYS A 180 12.44 5.42 2.09
N VAL A 181 11.72 5.66 3.19
CA VAL A 181 12.08 5.14 4.52
C VAL A 181 12.07 3.61 4.52
N GLU A 182 11.05 2.99 3.93
CA GLU A 182 10.97 1.54 3.75
C GLU A 182 12.12 1.00 2.88
N THR A 183 12.50 1.71 1.82
CA THR A 183 13.63 1.34 0.97
C THR A 183 14.94 1.35 1.74
N VAL A 184 15.20 2.41 2.53
CA VAL A 184 16.39 2.52 3.38
C VAL A 184 16.42 1.37 4.39
N TYR A 185 15.27 1.02 4.96
CA TYR A 185 15.14 -0.09 5.88
C TYR A 185 15.53 -1.44 5.24
N TYR A 186 15.04 -1.74 4.03
CA TYR A 186 15.42 -2.97 3.33
C TYR A 186 16.86 -2.98 2.83
N ILE A 187 17.43 -1.83 2.44
CA ILE A 187 18.86 -1.70 2.14
C ILE A 187 19.70 -2.04 3.37
N PHE A 188 19.33 -1.48 4.53
CA PHE A 188 20.00 -1.76 5.80
C PHE A 188 19.98 -3.25 6.12
N LEU A 189 18.81 -3.90 6.03
CA LEU A 189 18.68 -5.34 6.28
C LEU A 189 19.48 -6.20 5.32
N ALA A 190 19.47 -5.89 4.03
CA ALA A 190 20.20 -6.64 3.02
C ALA A 190 21.73 -6.52 3.18
N SER A 191 22.20 -5.41 3.78
CA SER A 191 23.64 -5.10 3.93
C SER A 191 24.22 -5.51 5.30
N THR A 192 23.37 -5.95 6.23
CA THR A 192 23.73 -6.20 7.62
C THR A 192 24.04 -7.67 7.88
N SER A 193 24.85 -7.97 8.91
CA SER A 193 25.17 -9.34 9.30
C SER A 193 23.96 -10.09 9.86
N ASN A 194 23.97 -11.42 9.69
CA ASN A 194 22.88 -12.33 10.08
C ASN A 194 22.44 -12.17 11.56
N GLU A 195 23.38 -11.96 12.47
CA GLU A 195 23.09 -11.79 13.90
C GLU A 195 22.27 -10.53 14.22
N ILE A 196 22.52 -9.44 13.50
CA ILE A 196 21.79 -8.18 13.69
C ILE A 196 20.44 -8.28 12.97
N VAL A 197 20.39 -8.94 11.81
CA VAL A 197 19.13 -9.19 11.09
C VAL A 197 18.12 -9.93 11.99
N ASP A 198 18.56 -10.95 12.73
CA ASP A 198 17.67 -11.69 13.63
C ASP A 198 17.14 -10.84 14.80
N LYS A 199 17.88 -9.83 15.25
CA LYS A 199 17.41 -8.88 16.27
C LYS A 199 16.48 -7.81 15.70
N VAL A 200 16.73 -7.37 14.47
CA VAL A 200 16.02 -6.24 13.84
C VAL A 200 14.74 -6.70 13.10
N ARG A 201 14.61 -7.98 12.75
CA ARG A 201 13.44 -8.49 12.00
C ARG A 201 12.10 -8.30 12.71
N VAL A 202 12.09 -8.24 14.04
CA VAL A 202 10.88 -7.96 14.84
C VAL A 202 10.27 -6.60 14.49
N TYR A 203 11.09 -5.68 13.95
CA TYR A 203 10.67 -4.34 13.57
C TYR A 203 10.13 -4.26 12.12
N TYR A 204 10.04 -5.36 11.35
CA TYR A 204 9.51 -5.39 9.98
C TYR A 204 8.12 -4.75 9.85
N VAL A 205 7.31 -4.86 10.91
CA VAL A 205 5.93 -4.39 10.89
C VAL A 205 5.81 -2.86 10.95
N TYR A 206 6.78 -2.15 11.53
CA TYR A 206 6.64 -0.70 11.78
C TYR A 206 6.63 0.16 10.51
N PRO A 207 7.55 -0.02 9.53
CA PRO A 207 7.50 0.72 8.27
C PRO A 207 6.20 0.46 7.50
N THR A 208 5.76 -0.80 7.46
CA THR A 208 4.50 -1.20 6.80
C THR A 208 3.28 -0.60 7.48
N ILE A 209 3.25 -0.54 8.82
CA ILE A 209 2.20 0.14 9.57
C ILE A 209 2.20 1.64 9.26
N LEU A 210 3.36 2.29 9.27
CA LEU A 210 3.49 3.72 8.99
C LEU A 210 2.91 4.07 7.61
N MET A 211 3.28 3.31 6.57
CA MET A 211 2.75 3.44 5.21
C MET A 211 1.23 3.32 5.15
N ALA A 212 0.64 2.39 5.90
CA ALA A 212 -0.82 2.21 5.93
C ALA A 212 -1.56 3.41 6.53
N PHE A 213 -0.97 4.07 7.55
CA PHE A 213 -1.59 5.19 8.26
C PHE A 213 -1.39 6.54 7.56
N VAL A 214 -0.30 6.73 6.81
CA VAL A 214 -0.03 8.00 6.13
C VAL A 214 -1.15 8.38 5.15
N ASN A 215 -1.69 7.41 4.41
CA ASN A 215 -2.78 7.64 3.46
C ASN A 215 -4.02 8.34 4.07
N PRO A 216 -4.69 7.75 5.09
CA PRO A 216 -5.86 8.37 5.71
C PRO A 216 -5.54 9.67 6.46
N TRP A 217 -4.37 9.77 7.13
CA TRP A 217 -3.97 11.00 7.82
C TRP A 217 -3.74 12.16 6.86
N MET A 218 -3.06 11.89 5.74
CA MET A 218 -2.83 12.91 4.72
C MET A 218 -4.14 13.35 4.06
N LEU A 219 -5.08 12.44 3.81
CA LEU A 219 -6.43 12.79 3.34
C LEU A 219 -7.20 13.63 4.37
N PHE A 220 -7.10 13.30 5.65
CA PHE A 220 -7.74 14.07 6.73
C PHE A 220 -7.19 15.50 6.85
N ILE A 221 -5.86 15.66 6.75
CA ILE A 221 -5.19 16.97 6.83
C ILE A 221 -5.52 17.82 5.60
N THR A 222 -5.53 17.20 4.41
CA THR A 222 -5.64 17.93 3.15
C THR A 222 -7.07 18.19 2.71
N ASN A 223 -8.01 17.28 2.96
CA ASN A 223 -9.40 17.42 2.52
C ASN A 223 -10.27 18.10 3.59
N GLU A 224 -10.51 19.40 3.40
CA GLU A 224 -11.35 20.21 4.28
C GLU A 224 -12.77 19.64 4.45
N ASN A 225 -13.34 19.04 3.40
CA ASN A 225 -14.68 18.45 3.46
C ASN A 225 -14.70 17.16 4.30
N MET A 226 -13.64 16.34 4.22
CA MET A 226 -13.50 15.17 5.09
C MET A 226 -13.29 15.60 6.55
N ARG A 227 -12.48 16.64 6.80
CA ARG A 227 -12.27 17.18 8.15
C ARG A 227 -13.56 17.73 8.75
N LYS A 228 -14.35 18.50 7.99
CA LYS A 228 -15.65 19.02 8.45
C LYS A 228 -16.65 17.90 8.77
N ARG A 229 -16.71 16.86 7.91
CA ARG A 229 -17.55 15.68 8.14
C ARG A 229 -17.11 14.87 9.37
N ALA A 230 -15.81 14.66 9.55
CA ALA A 230 -15.28 13.91 10.68
C ALA A 230 -15.41 14.66 12.02
N LEU A 231 -15.36 16.00 12.00
CA LEU A 231 -15.58 16.84 13.18
C LEU A 231 -17.08 17.12 13.46
N GLY A 232 -18.00 16.50 12.72
CA GLY A 232 -19.45 16.69 12.91
C GLY A 232 -19.94 18.10 12.57
N ILE A 233 -19.13 18.91 11.88
CA ILE A 233 -19.52 20.26 11.45
C ILE A 233 -20.38 20.08 10.20
N ALA A 234 -21.69 20.24 10.36
CA ALA A 234 -22.66 20.18 9.27
C ALA A 234 -22.22 21.13 8.13
N VAL A 235 -21.83 20.55 6.99
CA VAL A 235 -21.60 21.31 5.77
C VAL A 235 -22.98 21.67 5.25
N ALA A 236 -23.41 22.92 5.44
CA ALA A 236 -24.55 23.46 4.73
C ALA A 236 -24.31 23.23 3.23
N THR A 237 -25.13 22.39 2.61
CA THR A 237 -25.13 22.18 1.16
C THR A 237 -25.54 23.49 0.51
N THR A 238 -24.56 24.26 0.04
CA THR A 238 -24.85 25.35 -0.89
C THR A 238 -25.44 24.74 -2.18
N PRO A 239 -26.50 25.35 -2.74
CA PRO A 239 -27.29 24.78 -3.84
C PRO A 239 -26.50 24.57 -5.15
N GLU A 240 -25.28 25.09 -5.24
CA GLU A 240 -24.41 24.98 -6.42
C GLU A 240 -23.91 23.54 -6.70
N ASN A 241 -23.89 22.67 -5.68
CA ASN A 241 -23.48 21.26 -5.82
C ASN A 241 -24.65 20.30 -6.12
N ALA A 242 -25.90 20.79 -6.16
CA ALA A 242 -27.06 19.95 -6.46
C ALA A 242 -27.23 19.66 -7.96
N VAL A 243 -26.60 20.45 -8.84
CA VAL A 243 -26.76 20.32 -10.30
C VAL A 243 -25.94 19.16 -10.87
N THR A 244 -24.82 18.78 -10.26
CA THR A 244 -23.95 17.70 -10.74
C THR A 244 -24.41 16.29 -10.34
N LEU A 245 -25.48 16.15 -9.56
CA LEU A 245 -26.03 14.85 -9.14
C LEU A 245 -27.32 14.43 -9.87
N ARG A 246 -27.86 15.24 -10.79
CA ARG A 246 -29.17 14.98 -11.43
C ARG A 246 -29.16 14.64 -12.91
N THR A 247 -28.01 14.59 -13.59
CA THR A 247 -27.94 14.19 -15.00
C THR A 247 -27.62 12.70 -15.15
N GLY A 248 -28.45 11.84 -14.54
CA GLY A 248 -28.65 10.48 -15.02
C GLY A 248 -29.89 10.48 -15.93
N PRO A 249 -29.94 9.67 -17.01
CA PRO A 249 -31.10 9.64 -17.90
C PRO A 249 -32.34 9.21 -17.11
N SER A 250 -33.38 10.05 -17.17
CA SER A 250 -34.68 9.76 -16.58
C SER A 250 -35.29 8.52 -17.25
N PRO A 251 -35.88 7.57 -16.50
CA PRO A 251 -36.62 6.48 -17.12
C PRO A 251 -37.85 7.06 -17.84
N SER A 252 -37.96 6.71 -19.13
CA SER A 252 -39.12 6.97 -19.96
C SER A 252 -40.36 6.35 -19.31
N VAL A 253 -41.35 7.19 -19.01
CA VAL A 253 -42.67 6.80 -18.57
C VAL A 253 -43.36 6.07 -19.72
N ILE A 254 -43.55 4.76 -19.57
CA ILE A 254 -44.45 3.96 -20.41
C ILE A 254 -45.87 4.34 -19.99
N THR A 255 -46.54 5.14 -20.81
CA THR A 255 -48.01 5.30 -20.75
C THR A 255 -48.64 4.30 -21.71
N LYS A 256 -49.66 3.60 -21.21
CA LYS A 256 -50.57 2.75 -21.99
C LYS A 256 -51.43 3.60 -22.91
#